data_AF-A0A3D1UNS1-F1
#
_entry.id   AF-A0A3D1UNS1-F1
#
_cell.length_a   1.000
_cell.length_b   1.000
_cell.length_c   1.000
_cell.angle_alpha   90.00
_cell.angle_beta   90.00
_cell.angle_gamma   90.00
#
_symmetry.space_group_name_H-M   'P 1'
#
loop_
_entity.id
_entity.type
_entity.pdbx_description
1 polymer ?
#
loop_
_entity_poly.entity_id
_entity_poly.type
_entity_poly.pdbx_seq_one_letter_code
_entity_poly.pdbx_strand_id
1 'polypeptide(L)'
;MSPSEQPEIPEELLKGVLSGGSAVHFVSWDRYTTLGAGSAPFLLIEPVNMRDALNAVRTAYSLKKTVFPLGKGTNIVGSDVPVPDLVFLKLPVVSEFGRLELLPGGLIRAGAACSLPDVIRFAAEHALGGASALCGIPGALGGALAMNAGAMGSSLSDFLVSAKGITLEKEPQLREFSVEELRLSYRSSPVIRGKVLVTELVLRFSPVGAEEEEARIAAELARRSKAPKGRSAGSVFRNPSPDCPAGKLLEGAGCKGLQCGGYRVSEAHANWIVKAGNDVPGTESDFTMLVSEMLRRVQLKYKMALQPEVRFVNMVSTEKENALSKILVLKGGVSSEREVSLESGKAVADALREAGYEVREYDIRELAVTPEMKDWADVVWPVLHGGYGEDGRIQKMLEDAGISFVGSGSAACALIMDKVASKKLMDLHGIPNAKYAVLTEPSETIPEGMSLPLIVKPSNEGSTFGITLVETEDEWKKAMDLVFRYGDTALVEEFFKGVETTVGIIDGKVLPVIEIRYAGKIYDYDAKYTHALGDTEYLCPPRTIPEELQKKIQAAALKFYEVSGAEEILRVDVMASLEDGSICVLEGNSIPGCTANSLVPKAGRAAGISFPELCSMLVKAAYRRGSH
;
A
#
# COMPACT_ATOMS: atom_id res chain seq x y z
N MET A 1 -6.35 12.61 -13.80
CA MET A 1 -7.65 13.24 -14.08
C MET A 1 -7.52 14.21 -15.22
N SER A 2 -8.43 14.10 -16.19
CA SER A 2 -8.59 15.09 -17.24
C SER A 2 -9.20 16.38 -16.65
N PRO A 3 -9.05 17.56 -17.30
CA PRO A 3 -9.63 18.82 -16.81
C PRO A 3 -11.17 18.78 -16.62
N SER A 4 -11.86 17.82 -17.24
CA SER A 4 -13.31 17.61 -17.15
C SER A 4 -13.79 16.81 -15.93
N GLU A 5 -12.89 16.35 -15.06
CA GLU A 5 -13.24 15.53 -13.87
C GLU A 5 -12.95 16.23 -12.53
N GLN A 6 -12.57 17.52 -12.55
CA GLN A 6 -12.37 18.26 -11.29
C GLN A 6 -13.72 18.54 -10.61
N PRO A 7 -13.84 18.33 -9.29
CA PRO A 7 -15.06 18.67 -8.59
C PRO A 7 -15.36 20.17 -8.75
N GLU A 8 -16.62 20.54 -8.96
CA GLU A 8 -16.99 21.96 -9.01
C GLU A 8 -16.92 22.59 -7.60
N ILE A 9 -16.37 23.80 -7.53
CA ILE A 9 -16.35 24.59 -6.29
C ILE A 9 -17.77 25.10 -6.05
N PRO A 10 -18.38 24.88 -4.88
CA PRO A 10 -19.73 25.37 -4.62
C PRO A 10 -19.81 26.90 -4.77
N GLU A 11 -20.77 27.40 -5.56
CA GLU A 11 -20.92 28.84 -5.80
C GLU A 11 -21.07 29.67 -4.52
N GLU A 12 -21.68 29.09 -3.49
CA GLU A 12 -21.88 29.73 -2.18
C GLU A 12 -20.55 29.98 -1.47
N LEU A 13 -19.60 29.05 -1.59
CA LEU A 13 -18.23 29.19 -1.09
C LEU A 13 -17.48 30.32 -1.81
N LEU A 14 -17.66 30.41 -3.14
CA LEU A 14 -17.11 31.52 -3.91
C LEU A 14 -17.74 32.85 -3.45
N LYS A 15 -19.07 32.95 -3.41
CA LYS A 15 -19.79 34.16 -2.97
C LYS A 15 -19.42 34.59 -1.55
N GLY A 16 -19.12 33.65 -0.64
CA GLY A 16 -18.70 33.94 0.73
C GLY A 16 -17.28 34.50 0.87
N VAL A 17 -16.37 34.19 -0.04
CA VAL A 17 -14.92 34.50 0.08
C VAL A 17 -14.49 35.71 -0.76
N LEU A 18 -15.25 36.10 -1.79
CA LEU A 18 -14.88 37.07 -2.82
C LEU A 18 -14.86 38.54 -2.35
N SER A 19 -14.00 38.89 -1.40
CA SER A 19 -13.42 40.24 -1.33
C SER A 19 -12.02 40.22 -1.98
N GLY A 20 -11.74 41.23 -2.80
CA GLY A 20 -10.74 41.18 -3.88
C GLY A 20 -9.30 40.84 -3.47
N GLY A 21 -8.95 39.55 -3.49
CA GLY A 21 -7.60 39.03 -3.27
C GLY A 21 -7.54 37.60 -2.72
N SER A 22 -8.62 37.11 -2.13
CA SER A 22 -8.69 35.73 -1.61
C SER A 22 -8.80 34.70 -2.74
N ALA A 23 -8.13 33.55 -2.61
CA ALA A 23 -8.11 32.50 -3.62
C ALA A 23 -8.86 31.25 -3.17
N VAL A 24 -9.59 30.62 -4.10
CA VAL A 24 -10.31 29.35 -3.89
C VAL A 24 -10.04 28.44 -5.07
N HIS A 25 -9.45 27.27 -4.85
CA HIS A 25 -9.04 26.37 -5.93
C HIS A 25 -8.80 24.94 -5.44
N PHE A 26 -8.91 23.97 -6.35
CA PHE A 26 -8.43 22.62 -6.14
C PHE A 26 -6.93 22.52 -6.40
N VAL A 27 -6.19 21.94 -5.47
CA VAL A 27 -4.72 21.86 -5.51
C VAL A 27 -4.23 20.46 -5.16
N SER A 28 -3.00 20.16 -5.59
CA SER A 28 -2.30 18.93 -5.29
C SER A 28 -1.52 19.01 -3.96
N TRP A 29 -1.42 17.88 -3.25
CA TRP A 29 -0.74 17.79 -1.96
C TRP A 29 0.73 18.15 -1.97
N ASP A 30 1.42 17.86 -3.08
CA ASP A 30 2.84 18.15 -3.27
C ASP A 30 3.15 19.65 -3.32
N ARG A 31 2.17 20.52 -3.60
CA ARG A 31 2.37 21.98 -3.55
C ARG A 31 2.31 22.54 -2.14
N TYR A 32 1.59 21.90 -1.22
CA TYR A 32 1.23 22.50 0.08
C TYR A 32 1.62 21.70 1.33
N THR A 33 2.10 20.46 1.17
CA THR A 33 2.65 19.64 2.27
C THR A 33 4.12 19.35 2.04
N THR A 34 4.94 19.17 3.08
CA THR A 34 6.38 18.95 2.88
C THR A 34 6.69 17.57 2.31
N LEU A 35 5.91 16.56 2.69
CA LEU A 35 6.06 15.20 2.20
C LEU A 35 5.45 15.04 0.80
N GLY A 36 4.31 15.67 0.54
CA GLY A 36 3.59 15.55 -0.73
C GLY A 36 2.89 14.19 -0.89
N ALA A 37 2.34 13.66 0.20
CA ALA A 37 1.57 12.41 0.18
C ALA A 37 0.11 12.66 -0.17
N GLY A 38 -0.47 11.74 -0.92
CA GLY A 38 -1.85 11.79 -1.42
C GLY A 38 -1.90 12.16 -2.90
N SER A 39 -2.77 11.47 -3.64
CA SER A 39 -2.96 11.68 -5.09
C SER A 39 -4.20 12.51 -5.44
N ALA A 40 -5.21 12.58 -4.56
CA ALA A 40 -6.45 13.30 -4.84
C ALA A 40 -6.30 14.82 -4.61
N PRO A 41 -6.79 15.67 -5.53
CA PRO A 41 -6.79 17.11 -5.30
C PRO A 41 -7.76 17.47 -4.15
N PHE A 42 -7.48 18.57 -3.46
CA PHE A 42 -8.32 19.07 -2.35
C PHE A 42 -8.67 20.54 -2.51
N LEU A 43 -9.82 20.93 -1.96
CA LEU A 43 -10.30 22.31 -1.99
C LEU A 43 -9.55 23.16 -0.97
N LEU A 44 -8.81 24.16 -1.44
CA LEU A 44 -8.06 25.12 -0.62
C LEU A 44 -8.67 26.52 -0.74
N ILE A 45 -8.75 27.20 0.40
CA ILE A 45 -9.10 28.61 0.53
C ILE A 45 -7.95 29.36 1.20
N GLU A 46 -7.54 30.47 0.59
CA GLU A 46 -6.49 31.36 1.07
C GLU A 46 -7.08 32.76 1.33
N PRO A 47 -7.60 33.03 2.54
CA PRO A 47 -8.19 34.32 2.87
C PRO A 47 -7.10 35.36 3.12
N VAL A 48 -7.24 36.56 2.58
CA VAL A 48 -6.24 37.63 2.75
C VAL A 48 -6.47 38.54 3.97
N ASN A 49 -7.59 38.36 4.66
CA ASN A 49 -7.94 39.10 5.88
C ASN A 49 -8.91 38.32 6.79
N MET A 50 -9.14 38.81 8.01
CA MET A 50 -9.99 38.23 9.06
C MET A 50 -11.44 38.12 8.62
N ARG A 51 -11.94 39.08 7.85
CA ARG A 51 -13.32 39.07 7.35
C ARG A 51 -13.52 37.91 6.38
N ASP A 52 -12.61 37.73 5.43
CA ASP A 52 -12.64 36.63 4.47
C ASP A 52 -12.45 35.29 5.16
N ALA A 53 -11.54 35.20 6.13
CA ALA A 53 -11.35 33.99 6.92
C ALA A 53 -12.62 33.60 7.70
N LEU A 54 -13.26 34.57 8.36
CA LEU A 54 -14.51 34.34 9.09
C LEU A 54 -15.66 33.95 8.16
N ASN A 55 -15.79 34.62 7.01
CA ASN A 55 -16.81 34.28 6.03
C ASN A 55 -16.60 32.89 5.43
N ALA A 56 -15.35 32.53 5.11
CA ALA A 56 -15.00 31.20 4.62
C ALA A 56 -15.43 30.12 5.62
N VAL A 57 -15.09 30.30 6.90
CA VAL A 57 -15.46 29.34 7.96
C VAL A 57 -16.99 29.28 8.15
N ARG A 58 -17.68 30.42 8.17
CA ARG A 58 -19.16 30.46 8.29
C ARG A 58 -19.86 29.80 7.12
N THR A 59 -19.35 30.01 5.91
CA THR A 59 -19.91 29.42 4.69
C THR A 59 -19.67 27.91 4.65
N ALA A 60 -18.49 27.45 5.05
CA ALA A 60 -18.22 26.03 5.21
C ALA A 60 -19.16 25.40 6.26
N TYR A 61 -19.38 26.08 7.39
CA TYR A 61 -20.30 25.65 8.43
C TYR A 61 -21.76 25.56 7.94
N SER A 62 -22.26 26.54 7.19
CA SER A 62 -23.63 26.51 6.62
C SER A 62 -23.82 25.38 5.61
N LEU A 63 -22.75 25.04 4.88
CA LEU A 63 -22.69 23.92 3.95
C LEU A 63 -22.48 22.56 4.63
N LYS A 64 -22.43 22.51 5.97
CA LYS A 64 -22.11 21.32 6.76
C LYS A 64 -20.75 20.68 6.39
N LYS A 65 -19.82 21.50 5.89
CA LYS A 65 -18.45 21.08 5.60
C LYS A 65 -17.54 21.35 6.79
N THR A 66 -16.54 20.49 6.97
CA THR A 66 -15.56 20.62 8.05
C THR A 66 -14.36 21.42 7.56
N VAL A 67 -14.02 22.49 8.28
CA VAL A 67 -12.82 23.29 7.99
C VAL A 67 -11.58 22.60 8.55
N PHE A 68 -10.56 22.47 7.71
CA PHE A 68 -9.24 21.97 8.10
C PHE A 68 -8.19 23.09 8.02
N PRO A 69 -7.71 23.63 9.17
CA PRO A 69 -6.62 24.60 9.18
C PRO A 69 -5.32 23.98 8.65
N LEU A 70 -4.75 24.58 7.61
CA LEU A 70 -3.51 24.13 6.97
C LEU A 70 -2.39 25.15 7.16
N GLY A 71 -1.33 24.74 7.87
CA GLY A 71 -0.10 25.53 8.03
C GLY A 71 0.86 25.36 6.84
N LYS A 72 2.14 25.05 7.12
CA LYS A 72 3.13 24.64 6.09
C LYS A 72 3.02 23.16 5.67
N GLY A 73 2.10 22.40 6.28
CA GLY A 73 1.89 20.99 5.97
C GLY A 73 3.09 20.09 6.27
N THR A 74 3.85 20.40 7.33
CA THR A 74 5.08 19.69 7.74
C THR A 74 4.83 18.32 8.39
N ASN A 75 3.58 18.07 8.80
CA ASN A 75 3.19 16.89 9.58
C ASN A 75 1.82 16.33 9.12
N ILE A 76 1.56 16.40 7.80
CA ILE A 76 0.28 16.03 7.19
C ILE A 76 0.53 15.02 6.08
N VAL A 77 -0.29 13.97 6.08
CA VAL A 77 -0.41 12.99 5.00
C VAL A 77 -1.73 13.29 4.27
N GLY A 78 -1.64 13.67 3.00
CA GLY A 78 -2.82 13.91 2.16
C GLY A 78 -3.49 12.60 1.76
N SER A 79 -4.63 12.71 1.07
CA SER A 79 -5.43 11.53 0.72
C SER A 79 -5.29 11.09 -0.75
N ASP A 80 -5.40 9.79 -0.97
CA ASP A 80 -5.53 9.18 -2.30
C ASP A 80 -6.96 9.28 -2.87
N VAL A 81 -7.95 9.53 -2.01
CA VAL A 81 -9.34 9.67 -2.39
C VAL A 81 -9.83 11.10 -2.19
N PRO A 82 -10.76 11.61 -3.02
CA PRO A 82 -11.35 12.93 -2.80
C PRO A 82 -12.00 13.03 -1.42
N VAL A 83 -11.78 14.16 -0.74
CA VAL A 83 -12.35 14.47 0.59
C VAL A 83 -13.36 15.63 0.49
N PRO A 84 -14.53 15.43 -0.14
CA PRO A 84 -15.47 16.51 -0.48
C PRO A 84 -16.03 17.24 0.74
N ASP A 85 -16.03 16.61 1.91
CA ASP A 85 -16.53 17.18 3.16
C ASP A 85 -15.52 18.08 3.87
N LEU A 86 -14.26 18.10 3.42
CA LEU A 86 -13.20 18.93 3.98
C LEU A 86 -12.95 20.18 3.13
N VAL A 87 -12.85 21.32 3.81
CA VAL A 87 -12.43 22.61 3.22
C VAL A 87 -11.12 23.02 3.89
N PHE A 88 -10.04 23.07 3.13
CA PHE A 88 -8.74 23.46 3.66
C PHE A 88 -8.61 24.96 3.69
N LEU A 89 -8.14 25.51 4.81
CA LEU A 89 -7.98 26.94 5.02
C LEU A 89 -6.52 27.24 5.39
N LYS A 90 -5.82 27.97 4.52
CA LYS A 90 -4.41 28.35 4.70
C LYS A 90 -4.28 29.86 4.75
N LEU A 91 -3.76 30.36 5.86
CA LEU A 91 -3.53 31.80 6.04
C LEU A 91 -2.26 32.22 5.27
N PRO A 92 -2.34 33.16 4.31
CA PRO A 92 -1.18 33.60 3.52
C PRO A 92 -0.21 34.44 4.36
N VAL A 93 1.10 34.26 4.17
CA VAL A 93 2.13 35.07 4.85
C VAL A 93 2.12 36.52 4.34
N VAL A 94 1.84 36.75 3.06
CA VAL A 94 1.78 38.08 2.44
C VAL A 94 0.47 38.83 2.74
N SER A 95 -0.13 38.56 3.90
CA SER A 95 -1.39 39.13 4.36
C SER A 95 -1.25 39.68 5.78
N GLU A 96 -2.35 40.13 6.41
CA GLU A 96 -2.29 40.52 7.82
C GLU A 96 -1.90 39.38 8.76
N PHE A 97 -2.13 38.12 8.36
CA PHE A 97 -1.75 36.93 9.14
C PHE A 97 -0.23 36.67 9.19
N GLY A 98 0.59 37.41 8.43
CA GLY A 98 2.05 37.32 8.46
C GLY A 98 2.74 38.52 9.09
N ARG A 99 2.00 39.41 9.76
CA ARG A 99 2.56 40.61 10.39
C ARG A 99 3.21 40.32 11.74
N LEU A 100 4.31 41.02 12.01
CA LEU A 100 5.00 41.06 13.29
C LEU A 100 5.01 42.51 13.80
N GLU A 101 4.63 42.72 15.05
CA GLU A 101 4.53 44.04 15.67
C GLU A 101 5.08 43.97 17.10
N LEU A 102 5.99 44.88 17.44
CA LEU A 102 6.46 45.07 18.81
C LEU A 102 5.43 45.91 19.58
N LEU A 103 4.96 45.38 20.70
CA LEU A 103 4.04 46.04 21.63
C LEU A 103 4.79 46.51 22.88
N PRO A 104 4.23 47.48 23.64
CA PRO A 104 4.81 47.92 24.91
C PRO A 104 5.03 46.75 25.90
N GLY A 105 6.10 46.83 26.69
CA GLY A 105 6.38 45.85 27.75
C GLY A 105 7.04 44.55 27.28
N GLY A 106 7.72 44.56 26.13
CA GLY A 106 8.46 43.39 25.61
C GLY A 106 7.53 42.32 25.01
N LEU A 107 6.35 42.73 24.57
CA LEU A 107 5.35 41.87 23.95
C LEU A 107 5.49 41.92 22.43
N ILE A 108 5.28 40.79 21.76
CA ILE A 108 5.29 40.70 20.31
C ILE A 108 3.93 40.16 19.87
N ARG A 109 3.23 40.91 19.04
CA ARG A 109 2.06 40.43 18.31
C ARG A 109 2.53 39.81 17.00
N ALA A 110 2.19 38.54 16.80
CA ALA A 110 2.57 37.79 15.63
C ALA A 110 1.36 37.13 14.98
N GLY A 111 1.21 37.35 13.69
CA GLY A 111 0.21 36.64 12.89
C GLY A 111 0.52 35.14 12.81
N ALA A 112 -0.53 34.32 12.74
CA ALA A 112 -0.39 32.86 12.79
C ALA A 112 0.30 32.24 11.56
N ALA A 113 0.41 32.96 10.44
CA ALA A 113 1.11 32.53 9.24
C ALA A 113 2.63 32.75 9.33
N CYS A 114 3.12 33.62 10.24
CA CYS A 114 4.54 33.82 10.49
C CYS A 114 5.21 32.48 10.82
N SER A 115 6.45 32.30 10.40
CA SER A 115 7.21 31.14 10.86
C SER A 115 7.78 31.40 12.26
N LEU A 116 7.78 30.38 13.12
CA LEU A 116 8.35 30.50 14.46
C LEU A 116 9.82 30.98 14.45
N PRO A 117 10.69 30.52 13.52
CA PRO A 117 12.03 31.08 13.37
C PRO A 117 12.07 32.59 13.08
N ASP A 118 11.14 33.12 12.27
CA ASP A 118 11.10 34.55 11.94
C ASP A 118 10.65 35.38 13.15
N VAL A 119 9.69 34.87 13.94
CA VAL A 119 9.26 35.50 15.20
C VAL A 119 10.42 35.61 16.19
N ILE A 120 11.22 34.55 16.32
CA ILE A 120 12.37 34.50 17.24
C ILE A 120 13.48 35.45 16.78
N ARG A 121 13.76 35.53 15.47
CA ARG A 121 14.71 36.50 14.92
C ARG A 121 14.24 37.94 15.15
N PHE A 122 12.96 38.22 14.89
CA PHE A 122 12.37 39.53 15.17
C PHE A 122 12.45 39.90 16.65
N ALA A 123 12.26 38.94 17.57
CA ALA A 123 12.49 39.18 19.00
C ALA A 123 13.94 39.56 19.29
N ALA A 124 14.91 38.82 18.74
CA ALA A 124 16.34 39.06 18.95
C ALA A 124 16.78 40.46 18.44
N GLU A 125 16.28 40.88 17.28
CA GLU A 125 16.50 42.22 16.71
C GLU A 125 16.05 43.36 17.66
N HIS A 126 15.08 43.07 18.53
CA HIS A 126 14.55 44.00 19.53
C HIS A 126 15.10 43.74 20.94
N ALA A 127 16.23 43.04 21.07
CA ALA A 127 16.87 42.69 22.35
C ALA A 127 15.96 41.87 23.28
N LEU A 128 15.15 40.99 22.70
CA LEU A 128 14.26 40.06 23.39
C LEU A 128 14.61 38.61 23.01
N GLY A 129 14.51 37.67 23.95
CA GLY A 129 14.88 36.29 23.67
C GLY A 129 14.55 35.31 24.77
N GLY A 130 15.30 34.21 24.81
CA GLY A 130 15.03 33.04 25.65
C GLY A 130 14.34 31.90 24.91
N ALA A 131 13.96 32.11 23.65
CA ALA A 131 13.28 31.12 22.80
C ALA A 131 14.17 30.54 21.69
N SER A 132 15.48 30.82 21.68
CA SER A 132 16.44 30.28 20.71
C SER A 132 16.36 28.76 20.52
N ALA A 133 16.02 27.98 21.57
CA ALA A 133 15.79 26.53 21.47
C ALA A 133 14.68 26.12 20.48
N LEU A 134 13.74 27.01 20.16
CA LEU A 134 12.60 26.77 19.28
C LEU A 134 12.88 27.20 17.82
N CYS A 135 14.00 27.89 17.54
CA CYS A 135 14.28 28.51 16.24
C CYS A 135 14.45 27.52 15.07
N GLY A 136 14.68 26.24 15.38
CA GLY A 136 14.80 25.18 14.39
C GLY A 136 13.53 24.37 14.16
N ILE A 137 12.38 24.76 14.72
CA ILE A 137 11.10 24.09 14.50
C ILE A 137 10.48 24.60 13.18
N PRO A 138 10.30 23.75 12.17
CA PRO A 138 9.68 24.15 10.92
C PRO A 138 8.16 24.29 11.09
N GLY A 139 7.55 25.27 10.43
CA GLY A 139 6.09 25.43 10.44
C GLY A 139 5.64 26.88 10.46
N ALA A 140 4.33 27.06 10.50
CA ALA A 140 3.69 28.34 10.79
C ALA A 140 3.34 28.39 12.30
N LEU A 141 3.29 29.60 12.86
CA LEU A 141 3.09 29.83 14.29
C LEU A 141 1.76 29.26 14.81
N GLY A 142 0.68 29.36 14.04
CA GLY A 142 -0.60 28.76 14.42
C GLY A 142 -0.54 27.22 14.53
N GLY A 143 0.21 26.57 13.63
CA GLY A 143 0.46 25.13 13.70
C GLY A 143 1.37 24.75 14.88
N ALA A 144 2.36 25.60 15.18
CA ALA A 144 3.22 25.43 16.35
C ALA A 144 2.40 25.49 17.65
N LEU A 145 1.42 26.40 17.77
CA LEU A 145 0.51 26.47 18.91
C LEU A 145 -0.42 25.27 19.00
N ALA A 146 -1.00 24.84 17.88
CA ALA A 146 -1.89 23.67 17.84
C ALA A 146 -1.19 22.38 18.31
N MET A 147 0.13 22.32 18.19
CA MET A 147 0.95 21.21 18.66
C MET A 147 1.69 21.51 19.97
N ASN A 148 1.51 22.69 20.57
CA ASN A 148 2.39 23.23 21.61
C ASN A 148 3.87 22.88 21.37
N ALA A 149 4.38 23.35 20.22
CA ALA A 149 5.69 22.96 19.73
C ALA A 149 6.78 23.25 20.76
N GLY A 150 7.64 22.27 20.98
CA GLY A 150 8.68 22.35 21.99
C GLY A 150 9.94 21.60 21.59
N ALA A 151 11.06 22.07 22.13
CA ALA A 151 12.35 21.46 21.97
C ALA A 151 13.27 21.82 23.15
N MET A 152 14.12 20.88 23.55
CA MET A 152 15.19 21.09 24.53
C MET A 152 14.70 21.66 25.88
N GLY A 153 13.54 21.19 26.35
CA GLY A 153 12.95 21.63 27.61
C GLY A 153 12.20 22.96 27.55
N SER A 154 12.14 23.62 26.39
CA SER A 154 11.33 24.81 26.15
C SER A 154 10.14 24.48 25.23
N SER A 155 9.04 25.20 25.43
CA SER A 155 7.78 25.06 24.69
C SER A 155 7.23 26.43 24.30
N LEU A 156 6.41 26.48 23.25
CA LEU A 156 5.77 27.73 22.83
C LEU A 156 4.87 28.31 23.93
N SER A 157 4.27 27.46 24.76
CA SER A 157 3.47 27.91 25.92
C SER A 157 4.25 28.76 26.92
N ASP A 158 5.57 28.59 27.02
CA ASP A 158 6.41 29.35 27.97
C ASP A 158 6.45 30.84 27.65
N PHE A 159 6.18 31.20 26.39
CA PHE A 159 6.21 32.57 25.88
C PHE A 159 4.82 33.11 25.54
N LEU A 160 3.78 32.28 25.62
CA LEU A 160 2.43 32.67 25.21
C LEU A 160 1.76 33.57 26.25
N VAL A 161 1.10 34.64 25.80
CA VAL A 161 0.26 35.51 26.64
C VAL A 161 -1.21 35.34 26.28
N SER A 162 -1.53 35.43 24.99
CA SER A 162 -2.87 35.15 24.48
C SER A 162 -2.83 34.67 23.03
N ALA A 163 -3.90 34.03 22.59
CA ALA A 163 -4.10 33.63 21.20
C ALA A 163 -5.48 34.07 20.73
N LYS A 164 -5.59 34.48 19.46
CA LYS A 164 -6.87 34.75 18.80
C LYS A 164 -7.10 33.77 17.67
N GLY A 165 -8.37 33.44 17.44
CA GLY A 165 -8.76 32.57 16.35
C GLY A 165 -10.26 32.44 16.17
N ILE A 166 -10.65 31.72 15.13
CA ILE A 166 -12.04 31.46 14.77
C ILE A 166 -12.40 30.03 15.21
N THR A 167 -13.49 29.88 15.96
CA THR A 167 -13.99 28.56 16.40
C THR A 167 -14.62 27.77 15.25
N LEU A 168 -14.41 26.45 15.24
CA LEU A 168 -14.83 25.55 14.14
C LEU A 168 -15.93 24.54 14.54
N GLU A 169 -16.08 24.22 15.83
CA GLU A 169 -17.01 23.16 16.28
C GLU A 169 -18.46 23.61 16.50
N LYS A 170 -18.66 24.91 16.73
CA LYS A 170 -19.96 25.55 16.93
C LYS A 170 -20.12 26.66 15.90
N GLU A 171 -21.20 27.43 15.98
CA GLU A 171 -21.36 28.64 15.18
C GLU A 171 -20.05 29.46 15.19
N PRO A 172 -19.41 29.69 14.03
CA PRO A 172 -18.08 30.28 14.00
C PRO A 172 -18.03 31.70 14.54
N GLN A 173 -17.22 31.88 15.57
CA GLN A 173 -17.01 33.15 16.25
C GLN A 173 -15.52 33.45 16.41
N LEU A 174 -15.17 34.73 16.34
CA LEU A 174 -13.86 35.20 16.72
C LEU A 174 -13.75 35.17 18.25
N ARG A 175 -12.73 34.48 18.77
CA ARG A 175 -12.41 34.44 20.18
C ARG A 175 -10.96 34.79 20.44
N GLU A 176 -10.73 35.40 21.59
CA GLU A 176 -9.43 35.44 22.26
C GLU A 176 -9.42 34.39 23.38
N PHE A 177 -8.26 33.77 23.57
CA PHE A 177 -8.01 32.68 24.51
C PHE A 177 -6.85 33.06 25.42
N SER A 178 -7.02 32.88 26.74
CA SER A 178 -5.91 32.94 27.69
C SER A 178 -5.11 31.64 27.71
N VAL A 179 -3.89 31.66 28.25
CA VAL A 179 -3.04 30.45 28.33
C VAL A 179 -3.71 29.34 29.14
N GLU A 180 -4.39 29.70 30.23
CA GLU A 180 -5.09 28.75 31.10
C GLU A 180 -6.25 28.06 30.38
N GLU A 181 -6.98 28.81 29.55
CA GLU A 181 -8.08 28.27 28.75
C GLU A 181 -7.59 27.27 27.71
N LEU A 182 -6.40 27.47 27.14
CA LEU A 182 -5.84 26.62 26.09
C LEU A 182 -5.45 25.22 26.58
N ARG A 183 -5.25 25.04 27.89
CA ARG A 183 -4.88 23.76 28.54
C ARG A 183 -3.72 23.06 27.83
N LEU A 184 -2.69 23.83 27.50
CA LEU A 184 -1.53 23.35 26.75
C LEU A 184 -0.75 22.32 27.56
N SER A 185 -0.33 21.24 26.92
CA SER A 185 0.57 20.23 27.51
C SER A 185 1.54 19.71 26.45
N TYR A 186 2.41 18.77 26.81
CA TYR A 186 3.43 18.26 25.89
C TYR A 186 2.78 17.72 24.60
N ARG A 187 3.13 18.33 23.46
CA ARG A 187 2.63 17.98 22.12
C ARG A 187 1.10 18.03 21.98
N SER A 188 0.41 18.80 22.83
CA SER A 188 -1.05 18.81 22.91
C SER A 188 -1.62 20.20 23.17
N SER A 189 -2.67 20.53 22.41
CA SER A 189 -3.51 21.71 22.60
C SER A 189 -4.98 21.31 22.36
N PRO A 190 -5.68 20.80 23.39
CA PRO A 190 -7.00 20.21 23.23
C PRO A 190 -8.08 21.22 22.84
N VAL A 191 -7.85 22.52 23.09
CA VAL A 191 -8.79 23.60 22.77
C VAL A 191 -8.59 24.17 21.37
N ILE A 192 -7.36 24.11 20.83
CA ILE A 192 -7.05 24.62 19.49
C ILE A 192 -7.09 23.53 18.44
N ARG A 193 -6.46 22.39 18.70
CA ARG A 193 -6.17 21.37 17.69
C ARG A 193 -7.46 20.82 17.07
N GLY A 194 -7.68 21.15 15.80
CA GLY A 194 -8.87 20.74 15.03
C GLY A 194 -10.15 21.54 15.34
N LYS A 195 -10.09 22.51 16.26
CA LYS A 195 -11.26 23.23 16.78
C LYS A 195 -11.19 24.74 16.56
N VAL A 196 -10.00 25.28 16.33
CA VAL A 196 -9.78 26.72 16.15
C VAL A 196 -8.81 26.95 14.99
N LEU A 197 -9.20 27.85 14.08
CA LEU A 197 -8.27 28.47 13.13
C LEU A 197 -7.57 29.62 13.86
N VAL A 198 -6.34 29.39 14.32
CA VAL A 198 -5.54 30.42 14.99
C VAL A 198 -5.11 31.47 13.97
N THR A 199 -5.29 32.75 14.31
CA THR A 199 -5.02 33.89 13.42
C THR A 199 -3.91 34.80 13.95
N GLU A 200 -3.76 34.90 15.27
CA GLU A 200 -2.78 35.79 15.93
C GLU A 200 -2.36 35.22 17.29
N LEU A 201 -1.11 35.45 17.68
CA LEU A 201 -0.59 35.20 19.02
C LEU A 201 0.03 36.48 19.59
N VAL A 202 -0.07 36.66 20.90
CA VAL A 202 0.72 37.62 21.67
C VAL A 202 1.72 36.84 22.51
N LEU A 203 3.00 37.13 22.31
CA LEU A 203 4.12 36.45 22.94
C LEU A 203 4.90 37.42 23.83
N ARG A 204 5.42 36.93 24.95
CA ARG A 204 6.30 37.66 25.86
C ARG A 204 7.66 36.99 25.87
N PHE A 205 8.68 37.80 25.65
CA PHE A 205 10.08 37.38 25.72
C PHE A 205 10.81 38.19 26.79
N SER A 206 11.95 37.68 27.24
CA SER A 206 12.76 38.34 28.25
C SER A 206 13.81 39.22 27.60
N PRO A 207 14.19 40.37 28.18
CA PRO A 207 15.30 41.18 27.69
C PRO A 207 16.62 40.41 27.68
N VAL A 208 17.40 40.53 26.61
CA VAL A 208 18.72 39.90 26.41
C VAL A 208 19.53 40.73 25.40
N GLY A 209 20.87 40.67 25.48
CA GLY A 209 21.72 41.31 24.47
C GLY A 209 21.49 40.71 23.08
N ALA A 210 21.17 41.54 22.09
CA ALA A 210 20.82 41.11 20.74
C ALA A 210 21.89 40.18 20.12
N GLU A 211 23.17 40.56 20.19
CA GLU A 211 24.29 39.76 19.68
C GLU A 211 24.40 38.39 20.37
N GLU A 212 24.09 38.32 21.67
CA GLU A 212 24.14 37.07 22.43
C GLU A 212 23.02 36.11 22.00
N GLU A 213 21.80 36.62 21.82
CA GLU A 213 20.68 35.79 21.37
C GLU A 213 20.84 35.37 19.90
N GLU A 214 21.34 36.25 19.03
CA GLU A 214 21.67 35.90 17.64
C GLU A 214 22.71 34.77 17.56
N ALA A 215 23.76 34.84 18.39
CA ALA A 215 24.75 33.78 18.48
C ALA A 215 24.15 32.45 18.94
N ARG A 216 23.22 32.47 19.91
CA ARG A 216 22.49 31.28 20.38
C ARG A 216 21.60 30.69 19.28
N ILE A 217 20.88 31.53 18.53
CA ILE A 217 20.06 31.12 17.38
C ILE A 217 20.94 30.44 16.32
N ALA A 218 22.07 31.06 15.96
CA ALA A 218 23.00 30.52 14.97
C ALA A 218 23.55 29.15 15.40
N ALA A 219 23.95 29.01 16.68
CA ALA A 219 24.42 27.76 17.24
C ALA A 219 23.35 26.65 17.20
N GLU A 220 22.10 26.96 17.53
CA GLU A 220 21.01 25.98 17.52
C GLU A 220 20.64 25.53 16.10
N LEU A 221 20.62 26.46 15.13
CA LEU A 221 20.41 26.12 13.72
C LEU A 221 21.52 25.22 13.17
N ALA A 222 22.79 25.51 13.50
CA ALA A 222 23.92 24.67 13.12
C ALA A 222 23.81 23.24 13.69
N ARG A 223 23.36 23.10 14.94
CA ARG A 223 23.16 21.82 15.61
C ARG A 223 22.07 20.95 14.96
N ARG A 224 21.06 21.57 14.33
CA ARG A 224 19.93 20.89 13.69
C ARG A 224 20.09 20.60 12.20
N SER A 225 21.28 20.85 11.63
CA SER A 225 21.62 20.56 10.23
C SER A 225 21.59 19.08 9.80
N LYS A 226 21.18 18.16 10.69
CA LYS A 226 21.06 16.71 10.43
C LYS A 226 19.76 16.29 9.74
N ALA A 227 18.87 17.23 9.37
CA ALA A 227 17.66 16.91 8.63
C ALA A 227 18.01 16.34 7.24
N PRO A 228 17.38 15.23 6.81
CA PRO A 228 17.57 14.71 5.46
C PRO A 228 17.22 15.76 4.40
N LYS A 229 18.01 15.81 3.33
CA LYS A 229 17.80 16.69 2.19
C LYS A 229 16.57 16.22 1.38
N GLY A 230 15.79 17.18 0.88
CA GLY A 230 14.60 16.90 0.05
C GLY A 230 13.28 16.83 0.84
N ARG A 231 12.23 16.33 0.19
CA ARG A 231 10.87 16.24 0.77
C ARG A 231 10.83 15.19 1.87
N SER A 232 10.36 15.58 3.04
CA SER A 232 10.36 14.71 4.21
C SER A 232 9.25 15.05 5.21
N ALA A 233 8.93 14.05 6.03
CA ALA A 233 8.19 14.16 7.27
C ALA A 233 9.12 13.72 8.41
N GLY A 234 9.41 14.65 9.32
CA GLY A 234 10.25 14.39 10.49
C GLY A 234 9.39 14.14 11.74
N SER A 235 9.93 13.36 12.69
CA SER A 235 9.20 12.96 13.90
C SER A 235 7.88 12.26 13.58
N VAL A 236 7.95 11.26 12.70
CA VAL A 236 6.76 10.49 12.27
C VAL A 236 6.05 9.86 13.46
N PHE A 237 6.80 9.42 14.48
CA PHE A 237 6.29 8.87 15.72
C PHE A 237 6.69 9.72 16.93
N ARG A 238 5.80 9.77 17.92
CA ARG A 238 6.06 10.37 19.23
C ARG A 238 7.08 9.54 20.00
N ASN A 239 7.90 10.18 20.83
CA ASN A 239 8.75 9.47 21.77
C ASN A 239 7.89 8.87 22.90
N PRO A 240 7.97 7.56 23.18
CA PRO A 240 7.30 6.95 24.33
C PRO A 240 7.66 7.60 25.67
N SER A 241 8.92 7.98 25.85
CA SER A 241 9.40 8.75 27.01
C SER A 241 10.66 9.55 26.64
N PRO A 242 11.09 10.52 27.47
CA PRO A 242 12.34 11.26 27.24
C PRO A 242 13.57 10.37 27.10
N ASP A 243 13.63 9.27 27.86
CA ASP A 243 14.74 8.31 27.87
C ASP A 243 14.62 7.22 26.80
N CYS A 244 13.46 7.13 26.14
CA CYS A 244 13.17 6.15 25.10
C CYS A 244 12.76 6.85 23.79
N PRO A 245 13.72 7.35 22.99
CA PRO A 245 13.39 8.02 21.72
C PRO A 245 12.89 7.03 20.68
N ALA A 246 11.79 7.36 20.00
CA ALA A 246 11.21 6.53 18.93
C ALA A 246 12.22 6.24 17.81
N GLY A 247 13.08 7.21 17.48
CA GLY A 247 14.14 7.04 16.49
C GLY A 247 15.12 5.91 16.84
N LYS A 248 15.46 5.73 18.12
CA LYS A 248 16.35 4.63 18.54
C LYS A 248 15.65 3.28 18.46
N LEU A 249 14.37 3.22 18.83
CA LEU A 249 13.57 1.99 18.71
C LEU A 249 13.43 1.56 17.25
N LEU A 250 13.13 2.51 16.35
CA LEU A 250 13.01 2.25 14.91
C LEU A 250 14.33 1.81 14.29
N GLU A 251 15.43 2.47 14.64
CA GLU A 251 16.77 2.08 14.20
C GLU A 251 17.13 0.67 14.69
N GLY A 252 16.92 0.40 15.98
CA GLY A 252 17.12 -0.92 16.56
C GLY A 252 16.23 -1.99 15.94
N ALA A 253 15.01 -1.65 15.50
CA ALA A 253 14.11 -2.53 14.77
C ALA A 253 14.47 -2.70 13.27
N GLY A 254 15.58 -2.12 12.82
CA GLY A 254 16.04 -2.26 11.44
C GLY A 254 15.13 -1.55 10.44
N CYS A 255 14.57 -0.38 10.82
CA CYS A 255 13.65 0.35 9.95
C CYS A 255 14.34 1.28 8.95
N LYS A 256 15.63 1.63 9.14
CA LYS A 256 16.37 2.48 8.20
C LYS A 256 16.41 1.85 6.81
N GLY A 257 16.18 2.66 5.78
CA GLY A 257 16.18 2.21 4.39
C GLY A 257 14.92 1.50 3.92
N LEU A 258 13.97 1.17 4.82
CA LEU A 258 12.70 0.57 4.42
C LEU A 258 11.95 1.46 3.45
N GLN A 259 11.51 0.87 2.35
CA GLN A 259 10.82 1.58 1.28
C GLN A 259 9.48 0.90 0.99
N CYS A 260 8.45 1.72 0.85
CA CYS A 260 7.15 1.30 0.34
C CYS A 260 6.69 2.35 -0.68
N GLY A 261 6.48 1.92 -1.93
CA GLY A 261 6.14 2.80 -3.06
C GLY A 261 7.03 4.05 -3.12
N GLY A 262 6.41 5.22 -3.11
CA GLY A 262 7.08 6.52 -3.20
C GLY A 262 7.83 6.99 -1.94
N TYR A 263 7.82 6.24 -0.84
CA TYR A 263 8.41 6.66 0.45
C TYR A 263 9.45 5.70 0.99
N ARG A 264 10.45 6.26 1.68
CA ARG A 264 11.51 5.50 2.34
C ARG A 264 11.86 6.08 3.70
N VAL A 265 12.20 5.24 4.66
CA VAL A 265 12.77 5.65 5.95
C VAL A 265 14.19 6.18 5.75
N SER A 266 14.48 7.35 6.29
CA SER A 266 15.79 7.99 6.16
C SER A 266 16.90 7.15 6.78
N GLU A 267 17.98 6.94 6.03
CA GLU A 267 19.22 6.33 6.52
C GLU A 267 19.89 7.19 7.61
N ALA A 268 19.73 8.52 7.52
CA ALA A 268 20.30 9.44 8.48
C ALA A 268 19.57 9.39 9.84
N HIS A 269 18.26 9.17 9.84
CA HIS A 269 17.46 9.15 11.06
C HIS A 269 16.18 8.31 10.91
N ALA A 270 16.04 7.23 11.69
CA ALA A 270 14.96 6.25 11.50
C ALA A 270 13.53 6.76 11.78
N ASN A 271 13.37 7.86 12.52
CA ASN A 271 12.08 8.54 12.74
C ASN A 271 11.74 9.63 11.68
N TRP A 272 12.39 9.57 10.52
CA TRP A 272 12.12 10.45 9.39
C TRP A 272 11.79 9.62 8.17
N ILE A 273 10.72 10.00 7.48
CA ILE A 273 10.35 9.44 6.18
C ILE A 273 10.65 10.48 5.12
N VAL A 274 11.30 10.04 4.05
CA VAL A 274 11.69 10.85 2.89
C VAL A 274 11.02 10.32 1.65
N LYS A 275 10.86 11.17 0.65
CA LYS A 275 10.43 10.73 -0.68
C LYS A 275 11.55 9.90 -1.32
N ALA A 276 11.23 8.75 -1.90
CA ALA A 276 12.21 7.80 -2.46
C ALA A 276 12.89 8.33 -3.74
N GLY A 277 12.24 9.26 -4.45
CA GLY A 277 12.75 10.02 -5.59
C GLY A 277 11.82 11.18 -5.93
N ASN A 278 12.29 12.18 -6.68
CA ASN A 278 11.46 13.35 -7.04
C ASN A 278 10.30 12.99 -7.98
N ASP A 279 10.52 12.02 -8.88
CA ASP A 279 9.59 11.64 -9.95
C ASP A 279 8.67 10.46 -9.60
N VAL A 280 8.89 9.81 -8.44
CA VAL A 280 8.02 8.71 -7.99
C VAL A 280 6.82 9.32 -7.27
N PRO A 281 5.58 9.15 -7.74
CA PRO A 281 4.39 9.59 -7.00
C PRO A 281 4.33 8.83 -5.68
N GLY A 282 4.08 9.55 -4.59
CA GLY A 282 3.92 8.96 -3.27
C GLY A 282 2.46 9.05 -2.85
N THR A 283 1.85 7.91 -2.60
CA THR A 283 0.43 7.81 -2.26
C THR A 283 0.23 7.80 -0.74
N GLU A 284 -0.97 8.15 -0.28
CA GLU A 284 -1.39 7.94 1.12
C GLU A 284 -1.19 6.48 1.53
N SER A 285 -1.52 5.56 0.63
CA SER A 285 -1.41 4.11 0.83
C SER A 285 0.05 3.68 1.03
N ASP A 286 0.98 4.16 0.21
CA ASP A 286 2.42 3.91 0.36
C ASP A 286 2.93 4.32 1.74
N PHE A 287 2.51 5.51 2.19
CA PHE A 287 2.93 6.06 3.47
C PHE A 287 2.35 5.24 4.63
N THR A 288 1.07 4.91 4.57
CA THR A 288 0.38 4.07 5.58
C THR A 288 1.08 2.73 5.71
N MET A 289 1.36 2.07 4.58
CA MET A 289 2.01 0.76 4.56
C MET A 289 3.43 0.80 5.13
N LEU A 290 4.19 1.86 4.84
CA LEU A 290 5.51 2.05 5.42
C LEU A 290 5.44 2.23 6.93
N VAL A 291 4.52 3.07 7.42
CA VAL A 291 4.30 3.31 8.84
C VAL A 291 3.86 2.03 9.56
N SER A 292 2.92 1.27 8.99
CA SER A 292 2.47 -0.01 9.56
C SER A 292 3.60 -1.02 9.65
N GLU A 293 4.47 -1.11 8.64
CA GLU A 293 5.64 -1.99 8.69
C GLU A 293 6.65 -1.54 9.77
N MET A 294 6.89 -0.24 9.93
CA MET A 294 7.72 0.30 10.99
C MET A 294 7.17 -0.04 12.38
N LEU A 295 5.86 0.18 12.58
CA LEU A 295 5.15 -0.17 13.83
C LEU A 295 5.25 -1.67 14.13
N ARG A 296 5.02 -2.51 13.12
CA ARG A 296 5.10 -3.96 13.22
C ARG A 296 6.48 -4.42 13.69
N ARG A 297 7.56 -3.88 13.11
CA ARG A 297 8.94 -4.25 13.50
C ARG A 297 9.26 -3.84 14.94
N VAL A 298 8.84 -2.65 15.36
CA VAL A 298 9.02 -2.21 16.74
C VAL A 298 8.20 -3.07 17.70
N GLN A 299 6.95 -3.40 17.35
CA GLN A 299 6.10 -4.29 18.13
C GLN A 299 6.70 -5.70 18.24
N LEU A 300 7.22 -6.28 17.16
CA LEU A 300 7.82 -7.61 17.20
C LEU A 300 9.06 -7.65 18.09
N LYS A 301 9.95 -6.65 17.95
CA LYS A 301 11.24 -6.61 18.64
C LYS A 301 11.13 -6.17 20.10
N TYR A 302 10.33 -5.14 20.38
CA TYR A 302 10.28 -4.49 21.68
C TYR A 302 8.96 -4.69 22.42
N LYS A 303 7.95 -5.32 21.78
CA LYS A 303 6.58 -5.46 22.34
C LYS A 303 5.95 -4.11 22.69
N MET A 304 6.30 -3.07 21.93
CA MET A 304 5.81 -1.70 22.09
C MET A 304 5.14 -1.19 20.82
N ALA A 305 4.00 -0.53 20.98
CA ALA A 305 3.34 0.21 19.92
C ALA A 305 3.74 1.70 20.00
N LEU A 306 4.39 2.21 18.95
CA LEU A 306 4.64 3.64 18.84
C LEU A 306 3.35 4.35 18.42
N GLN A 307 3.19 5.59 18.84
CA GLN A 307 2.09 6.43 18.39
C GLN A 307 2.55 7.35 17.26
N PRO A 308 1.91 7.30 16.08
CA PRO A 308 2.13 8.29 15.04
C PRO A 308 1.90 9.72 15.56
N GLU A 309 2.74 10.65 15.11
CA GLU A 309 2.57 12.09 15.33
C GLU A 309 2.04 12.78 14.07
N VAL A 310 2.34 12.23 12.88
CA VAL A 310 1.78 12.62 11.59
C VAL A 310 0.26 12.50 11.60
N ARG A 311 -0.41 13.40 10.85
CA ARG A 311 -1.86 13.40 10.75
C ARG A 311 -2.31 13.07 9.34
N PHE A 312 -3.13 12.04 9.23
CA PHE A 312 -3.85 11.74 8.00
C PHE A 312 -5.03 12.69 7.83
N VAL A 313 -5.22 13.14 6.60
CA VAL A 313 -6.37 13.95 6.21
C VAL A 313 -7.63 13.09 6.13
N ASN A 314 -7.49 11.88 5.59
CA ASN A 314 -8.57 10.92 5.57
C ASN A 314 -8.69 10.25 6.94
N MET A 315 -9.83 10.44 7.59
CA MET A 315 -10.11 9.84 8.90
C MET A 315 -10.22 8.32 8.82
N VAL A 316 -10.68 7.78 7.68
CA VAL A 316 -10.68 6.31 7.43
C VAL A 316 -9.24 5.80 7.44
N SER A 317 -8.29 6.53 6.86
CA SER A 317 -6.87 6.15 6.89
C SER A 317 -6.24 6.25 8.28
N THR A 318 -6.72 7.17 9.12
CA THR A 318 -6.31 7.26 10.54
C THR A 318 -6.77 6.02 11.33
N GLU A 319 -7.89 5.42 10.96
CA GLU A 319 -8.34 4.12 11.49
C GLU A 319 -7.56 2.95 10.85
N LYS A 320 -7.18 3.07 9.56
CA LYS A 320 -6.32 2.11 8.85
C LYS A 320 -4.86 2.06 9.32
N GLU A 321 -4.34 3.12 9.95
CA GLU A 321 -2.98 3.17 10.54
C GLU A 321 -2.73 2.04 11.56
N ASN A 322 -3.80 1.46 12.12
CA ASN A 322 -3.76 0.29 12.99
C ASN A 322 -4.49 -0.95 12.40
N ALA A 323 -5.06 -0.90 11.19
CA ALA A 323 -6.14 -1.82 10.82
C ALA A 323 -5.69 -3.15 10.23
N LEU A 324 -4.80 -3.20 9.23
CA LEU A 324 -4.47 -4.47 8.56
C LEU A 324 -3.76 -5.42 9.53
N SER A 325 -4.57 -6.20 10.21
CA SER A 325 -4.19 -7.04 11.33
C SER A 325 -4.95 -8.34 11.28
N LYS A 326 -6.20 -8.36 10.79
CA LYS A 326 -7.08 -9.53 10.84
C LYS A 326 -7.19 -10.20 9.50
N ILE A 327 -6.55 -11.36 9.36
CA ILE A 327 -6.57 -12.15 8.14
C ILE A 327 -7.36 -13.43 8.38
N LEU A 328 -8.31 -13.72 7.48
CA LEU A 328 -9.05 -14.97 7.50
C LEU A 328 -8.55 -15.88 6.38
N VAL A 329 -7.96 -17.02 6.73
CA VAL A 329 -7.49 -18.01 5.77
C VAL A 329 -8.59 -19.03 5.51
N LEU A 330 -9.06 -19.12 4.26
CA LEU A 330 -9.99 -20.18 3.84
C LEU A 330 -9.20 -21.40 3.40
N LYS A 331 -9.60 -22.57 3.88
CA LYS A 331 -8.95 -23.86 3.59
C LYS A 331 -9.98 -24.98 3.55
N GLY A 332 -9.55 -26.17 3.12
CA GLY A 332 -10.41 -27.34 3.02
C GLY A 332 -11.13 -27.42 1.67
N GLY A 333 -12.44 -27.21 1.68
CA GLY A 333 -13.30 -27.48 0.51
C GLY A 333 -13.81 -28.92 0.44
N VAL A 334 -14.54 -29.23 -0.62
CA VAL A 334 -15.10 -30.58 -0.87
C VAL A 334 -14.49 -31.27 -2.09
N SER A 335 -13.39 -30.73 -2.63
CA SER A 335 -12.65 -31.32 -3.74
C SER A 335 -11.89 -32.58 -3.30
N SER A 336 -11.40 -33.35 -4.27
CA SER A 336 -10.46 -34.46 -4.05
C SER A 336 -9.12 -34.01 -3.45
N GLU A 337 -8.80 -32.71 -3.53
CA GLU A 337 -7.55 -32.10 -3.08
C GLU A 337 -7.65 -31.40 -1.71
N ARG A 338 -8.75 -31.65 -0.99
CA ARG A 338 -9.05 -31.06 0.32
C ARG A 338 -7.89 -31.11 1.32
N GLU A 339 -7.20 -32.24 1.44
CA GLU A 339 -6.09 -32.40 2.40
C GLU A 339 -4.92 -31.46 2.06
N VAL A 340 -4.62 -31.28 0.77
CA VAL A 340 -3.59 -30.33 0.28
C VAL A 340 -3.98 -28.89 0.64
N SER A 341 -5.26 -28.55 0.53
CA SER A 341 -5.77 -27.25 0.98
C SER A 341 -5.67 -27.05 2.49
N LEU A 342 -5.99 -28.06 3.29
CA LEU A 342 -5.87 -27.97 4.76
C LEU A 342 -4.42 -27.73 5.20
N GLU A 343 -3.47 -28.44 4.60
CA GLU A 343 -2.04 -28.29 4.88
C GLU A 343 -1.52 -26.92 4.41
N SER A 344 -1.88 -26.51 3.19
CA SER A 344 -1.49 -25.21 2.63
C SER A 344 -2.07 -24.06 3.46
N GLY A 345 -3.35 -24.14 3.83
CA GLY A 345 -4.01 -23.12 4.65
C GLY A 345 -3.39 -22.99 6.03
N LYS A 346 -3.02 -24.11 6.66
CA LYS A 346 -2.29 -24.09 7.93
C LYS A 346 -0.94 -23.39 7.78
N ALA A 347 -0.17 -23.74 6.76
CA ALA A 347 1.15 -23.14 6.51
C ALA A 347 1.06 -21.63 6.29
N VAL A 348 0.10 -21.17 5.48
CA VAL A 348 -0.16 -19.74 5.25
C VAL A 348 -0.58 -19.05 6.55
N ALA A 349 -1.47 -19.66 7.33
CA ALA A 349 -1.93 -19.08 8.59
C ALA A 349 -0.77 -18.92 9.60
N ASP A 350 0.09 -19.93 9.73
CA ASP A 350 1.24 -19.87 10.62
C ASP A 350 2.28 -18.82 10.15
N ALA A 351 2.53 -18.71 8.85
CA ALA A 351 3.41 -17.69 8.28
C ALA A 351 2.87 -16.26 8.48
N LEU A 352 1.56 -16.06 8.37
CA LEU A 352 0.93 -14.77 8.65
C LEU A 352 0.97 -14.41 10.14
N ARG A 353 0.78 -15.39 11.04
CA ARG A 353 0.97 -15.17 12.49
C ARG A 353 2.41 -14.77 12.81
N GLU A 354 3.39 -15.44 12.19
CA GLU A 354 4.81 -15.08 12.31
C GLU A 354 5.08 -13.67 11.77
N ALA A 355 4.43 -13.30 10.67
CA ALA A 355 4.47 -11.95 10.13
C ALA A 355 3.78 -10.91 11.03
N GLY A 356 3.06 -11.31 12.09
CA GLY A 356 2.49 -10.42 13.10
C GLY A 356 1.01 -10.08 12.89
N TYR A 357 0.30 -10.82 12.04
CA TYR A 357 -1.14 -10.69 11.86
C TYR A 357 -1.92 -11.50 12.92
N GLU A 358 -3.10 -11.01 13.30
CA GLU A 358 -4.16 -11.80 13.92
C GLU A 358 -4.81 -12.67 12.85
N VAL A 359 -4.71 -14.00 12.97
CA VAL A 359 -5.13 -14.92 11.91
C VAL A 359 -6.15 -15.93 12.42
N ARG A 360 -7.30 -15.98 11.74
CA ARG A 360 -8.28 -17.06 11.87
C ARG A 360 -8.24 -17.95 10.65
N GLU A 361 -8.58 -19.22 10.86
CA GLU A 361 -8.70 -20.21 9.79
C GLU A 361 -10.16 -20.64 9.69
N TYR A 362 -10.66 -20.79 8.47
CA TYR A 362 -12.01 -21.25 8.19
C TYR A 362 -11.98 -22.43 7.22
N ASP A 363 -12.45 -23.58 7.69
CA ASP A 363 -12.65 -24.77 6.86
C ASP A 363 -13.97 -24.63 6.11
N ILE A 364 -13.90 -24.14 4.87
CA ILE A 364 -15.09 -23.94 4.03
C ILE A 364 -15.57 -25.29 3.50
N ARG A 365 -16.83 -25.62 3.77
CA ARG A 365 -17.48 -26.85 3.29
C ARG A 365 -18.66 -26.59 2.37
N GLU A 366 -19.21 -25.39 2.46
CA GLU A 366 -20.30 -24.90 1.63
C GLU A 366 -19.92 -23.53 1.10
N LEU A 367 -20.31 -23.25 -0.14
CA LEU A 367 -19.99 -22.00 -0.81
C LEU A 367 -20.91 -20.88 -0.28
N ALA A 368 -20.49 -20.25 0.81
CA ALA A 368 -21.24 -19.20 1.50
C ALA A 368 -20.30 -18.12 2.06
N VAL A 369 -20.74 -16.86 2.02
CA VAL A 369 -20.07 -15.76 2.73
C VAL A 369 -20.48 -15.80 4.19
N THR A 370 -19.52 -15.84 5.11
CA THR A 370 -19.79 -15.88 6.55
C THR A 370 -19.62 -14.50 7.19
N PRO A 371 -20.21 -14.27 8.37
CA PRO A 371 -19.94 -13.06 9.16
C PRO A 371 -18.46 -12.86 9.47
N GLU A 372 -17.68 -13.92 9.66
CA GLU A 372 -16.23 -13.81 9.89
C GLU A 372 -15.49 -13.24 8.68
N MET A 373 -15.92 -13.60 7.46
CA MET A 373 -15.33 -13.05 6.23
C MET A 373 -15.65 -11.58 6.06
N LYS A 374 -16.86 -11.15 6.45
CA LYS A 374 -17.39 -9.81 6.18
C LYS A 374 -17.13 -8.80 7.30
N ASP A 375 -17.32 -9.21 8.55
CA ASP A 375 -17.39 -8.32 9.70
C ASP A 375 -16.13 -8.36 10.57
N TRP A 376 -15.29 -9.40 10.42
CA TRP A 376 -14.06 -9.56 11.20
C TRP A 376 -12.78 -9.39 10.41
N ALA A 377 -12.71 -9.92 9.18
CA ALA A 377 -11.49 -9.94 8.38
C ALA A 377 -11.26 -8.61 7.63
N ASP A 378 -10.02 -8.11 7.64
CA ASP A 378 -9.58 -7.04 6.74
C ASP A 378 -9.31 -7.59 5.33
N VAL A 379 -8.75 -8.81 5.27
CA VAL A 379 -8.47 -9.55 4.04
C VAL A 379 -8.76 -11.03 4.26
N VAL A 380 -9.41 -11.65 3.28
CA VAL A 380 -9.59 -13.10 3.19
C VAL A 380 -8.51 -13.70 2.28
N TRP A 381 -7.89 -14.81 2.65
CA TRP A 381 -6.99 -15.54 1.76
C TRP A 381 -7.59 -16.91 1.42
N PRO A 382 -8.14 -17.09 0.21
CA PRO A 382 -8.53 -18.40 -0.30
C PRO A 382 -7.28 -19.26 -0.57
N VAL A 383 -7.05 -20.27 0.26
CA VAL A 383 -5.97 -21.27 0.09
C VAL A 383 -6.63 -22.62 -0.20
N LEU A 384 -7.40 -22.66 -1.28
CA LEU A 384 -8.18 -23.81 -1.72
C LEU A 384 -7.45 -24.53 -2.86
N HIS A 385 -7.78 -25.80 -3.07
CA HIS A 385 -7.25 -26.61 -4.17
C HIS A 385 -8.41 -27.32 -4.86
N GLY A 386 -8.54 -27.12 -6.16
CA GLY A 386 -9.57 -27.68 -7.01
C GLY A 386 -10.99 -27.11 -6.80
N GLY A 387 -11.87 -27.45 -7.75
CA GLY A 387 -13.29 -27.12 -7.72
C GLY A 387 -13.58 -25.62 -7.61
N TYR A 388 -14.52 -25.25 -6.72
CA TYR A 388 -14.95 -23.86 -6.55
C TYR A 388 -13.87 -22.91 -6.05
N GLY A 389 -12.73 -23.45 -5.59
CA GLY A 389 -11.58 -22.66 -5.21
C GLY A 389 -10.95 -22.00 -6.42
N GLU A 390 -10.77 -22.73 -7.52
CA GLU A 390 -9.96 -22.31 -8.67
C GLU A 390 -10.78 -21.79 -9.85
N ASP A 391 -12.06 -22.17 -9.94
CA ASP A 391 -12.94 -21.84 -11.08
C ASP A 391 -13.59 -20.45 -11.02
N GLY A 392 -13.28 -19.63 -10.01
CA GLY A 392 -13.79 -18.28 -9.86
C GLY A 392 -15.05 -18.15 -8.99
N ARG A 393 -15.69 -19.25 -8.56
CA ARG A 393 -16.96 -19.20 -7.81
C ARG A 393 -16.82 -18.56 -6.43
N ILE A 394 -15.80 -18.92 -5.64
CA ILE A 394 -15.58 -18.29 -4.32
C ILE A 394 -15.17 -16.82 -4.47
N GLN A 395 -14.34 -16.52 -5.47
CA GLN A 395 -13.89 -15.16 -5.79
C GLN A 395 -15.09 -14.28 -6.09
N LYS A 396 -16.02 -14.76 -6.92
CA LYS A 396 -17.22 -14.01 -7.29
C LYS A 396 -18.06 -13.64 -6.07
N MET A 397 -18.16 -14.55 -5.11
CA MET A 397 -18.89 -14.30 -3.86
C MET A 397 -18.20 -13.27 -2.96
N LEU A 398 -16.87 -13.29 -2.90
CA LEU A 398 -16.09 -12.30 -2.16
C LEU A 398 -16.18 -10.92 -2.83
N GLU A 399 -16.11 -10.87 -4.16
CA GLU A 399 -16.32 -9.66 -4.97
C GLU A 399 -17.71 -9.05 -4.74
N ASP A 400 -18.77 -9.86 -4.87
CA ASP A 400 -20.15 -9.40 -4.68
C ASP A 400 -20.42 -8.90 -3.24
N ALA A 401 -19.68 -9.44 -2.27
CA ALA A 401 -19.76 -9.02 -0.87
C ALA A 401 -18.88 -7.81 -0.54
N GLY A 402 -18.07 -7.31 -1.48
CA GLY A 402 -17.11 -6.22 -1.25
C GLY A 402 -15.97 -6.60 -0.30
N ILE A 403 -15.61 -7.88 -0.24
CA ILE A 403 -14.58 -8.40 0.66
C ILE A 403 -13.24 -8.40 -0.06
N SER A 404 -12.22 -7.79 0.53
CA SER A 404 -10.86 -7.86 0.01
C SER A 404 -10.30 -9.27 0.17
N PHE A 405 -9.72 -9.84 -0.89
CA PHE A 405 -9.10 -11.16 -0.80
C PHE A 405 -7.79 -11.28 -1.59
N VAL A 406 -6.96 -12.27 -1.26
CA VAL A 406 -5.69 -12.55 -1.96
C VAL A 406 -5.94 -13.40 -3.20
N GLY A 407 -5.31 -13.02 -4.31
CA GLY A 407 -5.35 -13.76 -5.58
C GLY A 407 -6.29 -13.12 -6.59
N SER A 408 -6.35 -13.74 -7.77
CA SER A 408 -7.04 -13.20 -8.95
C SER A 408 -8.56 -13.17 -8.77
N GLY A 409 -9.22 -12.21 -9.43
CA GLY A 409 -10.68 -12.11 -9.50
C GLY A 409 -11.35 -13.28 -10.23
N SER A 410 -12.68 -13.35 -10.11
CA SER A 410 -13.50 -14.47 -10.62
C SER A 410 -13.36 -14.70 -12.12
N ALA A 411 -13.37 -13.63 -12.92
CA ALA A 411 -13.23 -13.71 -14.37
C ALA A 411 -11.86 -14.24 -14.80
N ALA A 412 -10.79 -13.79 -14.13
CA ALA A 412 -9.43 -14.25 -14.40
C ALA A 412 -9.26 -15.71 -13.99
N CYS A 413 -9.75 -16.12 -12.81
CA CYS A 413 -9.74 -17.51 -12.37
C CYS A 413 -10.46 -18.43 -13.36
N ALA A 414 -11.68 -18.08 -13.79
CA ALA A 414 -12.44 -18.86 -14.77
C ALA A 414 -11.70 -18.98 -16.12
N LEU A 415 -11.09 -17.89 -16.59
CA LEU A 415 -10.32 -17.86 -17.84
C LEU A 415 -9.06 -18.73 -17.76
N ILE A 416 -8.33 -18.66 -16.65
CA ILE A 416 -7.08 -19.39 -16.43
C ILE A 416 -7.35 -20.90 -16.28
N MET A 417 -8.45 -21.27 -15.61
CA MET A 417 -8.83 -22.67 -15.41
C MET A 417 -9.27 -23.36 -16.72
N ASP A 418 -9.91 -22.61 -17.64
CA ASP A 418 -10.27 -23.11 -18.97
C ASP A 418 -9.05 -23.08 -19.90
N LYS A 419 -8.50 -24.26 -20.17
CA LYS A 419 -7.31 -24.42 -21.02
C LYS A 419 -7.55 -23.98 -22.46
N VAL A 420 -8.77 -24.14 -22.98
CA VAL A 420 -9.12 -23.72 -24.35
C VAL A 420 -9.21 -22.19 -24.43
N ALA A 421 -9.85 -21.56 -23.44
CA ALA A 421 -9.94 -20.10 -23.37
C ALA A 421 -8.55 -19.47 -23.16
N SER A 422 -7.74 -20.03 -22.26
CA SER A 422 -6.34 -19.63 -22.06
C SER A 422 -5.49 -19.76 -23.33
N LYS A 423 -5.68 -20.83 -24.12
CA LYS A 423 -4.99 -21.01 -25.42
C LYS A 423 -5.36 -19.95 -26.45
N LYS A 424 -6.65 -19.67 -26.60
CA LYS A 424 -7.14 -18.60 -27.49
C LYS A 424 -6.61 -17.23 -27.08
N LEU A 425 -6.54 -16.97 -25.77
CA LEU A 425 -5.92 -15.75 -25.23
C LEU A 425 -4.43 -15.67 -25.58
N MET A 426 -3.70 -16.77 -25.43
CA MET A 426 -2.29 -16.84 -25.80
C MET A 426 -2.08 -16.57 -27.29
N ASP A 427 -2.89 -17.15 -28.17
CA ASP A 427 -2.83 -16.90 -29.62
C ASP A 427 -3.07 -15.43 -29.96
N LEU A 428 -4.14 -14.84 -29.39
CA LEU A 428 -4.50 -13.45 -29.60
C LEU A 428 -3.37 -12.48 -29.24
N HIS A 429 -2.62 -12.78 -28.19
CA HIS A 429 -1.54 -11.95 -27.69
C HIS A 429 -0.15 -12.38 -28.18
N GLY A 430 -0.04 -13.41 -29.03
CA GLY A 430 1.24 -13.92 -29.51
C GLY A 430 2.13 -14.45 -28.38
N ILE A 431 1.54 -15.15 -27.41
CA ILE A 431 2.25 -15.90 -26.36
C ILE A 431 2.52 -17.30 -26.93
N PRO A 432 3.79 -17.76 -26.98
CA PRO A 432 4.12 -19.06 -27.55
C PRO A 432 3.41 -20.19 -26.82
N ASN A 433 2.66 -21.00 -27.54
CA ASN A 433 1.98 -22.18 -27.03
C ASN A 433 1.94 -23.27 -28.13
N ALA A 434 1.69 -24.52 -27.73
CA ALA A 434 1.63 -25.64 -28.67
C ALA A 434 0.41 -25.55 -29.59
N LYS A 435 0.59 -25.87 -30.89
CA LYS A 435 -0.51 -26.02 -31.83
C LYS A 435 -1.52 -27.03 -31.28
N TYR A 436 -2.80 -26.70 -31.40
CA TYR A 436 -3.85 -27.48 -30.76
C TYR A 436 -5.11 -27.61 -31.63
N ALA A 437 -5.92 -28.61 -31.30
CA ALA A 437 -7.28 -28.81 -31.75
C ALA A 437 -8.21 -28.99 -30.55
N VAL A 438 -9.48 -28.63 -30.71
CA VAL A 438 -10.52 -28.76 -29.69
C VAL A 438 -11.58 -29.70 -30.22
N LEU A 439 -11.87 -30.77 -29.47
CA LEU A 439 -12.88 -31.75 -29.80
C LEU A 439 -14.00 -31.71 -28.76
N THR A 440 -15.24 -31.59 -29.20
CA THR A 440 -16.44 -31.63 -28.36
C THR A 440 -17.13 -33.00 -28.37
N GLU A 441 -16.60 -33.94 -29.15
CA GLU A 441 -17.05 -35.32 -29.22
C GLU A 441 -15.87 -36.25 -29.54
N PRO A 442 -15.92 -37.54 -29.16
CA PRO A 442 -14.88 -38.50 -29.49
C PRO A 442 -14.65 -38.60 -31.01
N SER A 443 -13.39 -38.61 -31.43
CA SER A 443 -13.00 -38.76 -32.84
C SER A 443 -12.23 -40.05 -33.06
N GLU A 444 -12.60 -40.84 -34.06
CA GLU A 444 -11.86 -42.05 -34.46
C GLU A 444 -10.49 -41.74 -35.09
N THR A 445 -10.31 -40.54 -35.64
CA THR A 445 -9.10 -40.12 -36.34
C THR A 445 -8.47 -38.88 -35.72
N ILE A 446 -7.16 -38.74 -35.89
CA ILE A 446 -6.41 -37.56 -35.47
C ILE A 446 -6.92 -36.32 -36.25
N PRO A 447 -7.06 -35.15 -35.59
CA PRO A 447 -7.49 -33.92 -36.25
C PRO A 447 -6.61 -33.53 -37.44
N GLU A 448 -7.23 -32.96 -38.47
CA GLU A 448 -6.52 -32.56 -39.68
C GLU A 448 -5.37 -31.58 -39.36
N GLY A 449 -4.20 -31.83 -39.95
CA GLY A 449 -3.02 -31.00 -39.76
C GLY A 449 -2.26 -31.23 -38.45
N MET A 450 -2.65 -32.20 -37.63
CA MET A 450 -1.87 -32.63 -36.45
C MET A 450 -1.16 -33.96 -36.71
N SER A 451 -0.01 -34.17 -36.06
CA SER A 451 0.76 -35.41 -36.16
C SER A 451 1.24 -35.88 -34.79
N LEU A 452 1.31 -37.20 -34.61
CA LEU A 452 1.84 -37.82 -33.40
C LEU A 452 3.33 -37.44 -33.19
N PRO A 453 3.80 -37.30 -31.94
CA PRO A 453 3.04 -37.51 -30.70
C PRO A 453 2.16 -36.32 -30.28
N LEU A 454 1.05 -36.61 -29.60
CA LEU A 454 0.06 -35.62 -29.13
C LEU A 454 -0.19 -35.73 -27.62
N ILE A 455 -0.53 -34.63 -26.98
CA ILE A 455 -1.08 -34.58 -25.62
C ILE A 455 -2.59 -34.39 -25.71
N VAL A 456 -3.34 -35.30 -25.09
CA VAL A 456 -4.80 -35.19 -24.94
C VAL A 456 -5.11 -34.89 -23.49
N LYS A 457 -5.89 -33.83 -23.22
CA LYS A 457 -6.28 -33.43 -21.86
C LYS A 457 -7.69 -32.82 -21.82
N PRO A 458 -8.45 -32.97 -20.71
CA PRO A 458 -9.73 -32.29 -20.53
C PRO A 458 -9.54 -30.77 -20.42
N SER A 459 -10.53 -29.97 -20.86
CA SER A 459 -10.39 -28.51 -20.87
C SER A 459 -10.40 -27.87 -19.48
N ASN A 460 -11.24 -28.36 -18.57
CA ASN A 460 -11.61 -27.66 -17.32
C ASN A 460 -11.23 -28.41 -16.04
N GLU A 461 -10.49 -29.51 -16.14
CA GLU A 461 -10.00 -30.26 -14.97
C GLU A 461 -8.55 -29.90 -14.67
N GLY A 462 -8.12 -30.11 -13.42
CA GLY A 462 -6.73 -29.93 -13.01
C GLY A 462 -5.76 -30.80 -13.83
N SER A 463 -4.49 -30.41 -13.89
CA SER A 463 -3.42 -30.95 -14.77
C SER A 463 -2.92 -32.34 -14.41
N THR A 464 -3.82 -33.19 -13.96
CA THR A 464 -3.53 -34.40 -13.19
C THR A 464 -4.50 -35.52 -13.53
N PHE A 465 -5.74 -35.18 -13.90
CA PHE A 465 -6.74 -36.15 -14.32
C PHE A 465 -6.93 -36.11 -15.84
N GLY A 466 -6.72 -37.24 -16.50
CA GLY A 466 -7.02 -37.41 -17.93
C GLY A 466 -5.99 -36.89 -18.93
N ILE A 467 -4.77 -36.52 -18.52
CA ILE A 467 -3.69 -36.19 -19.46
C ILE A 467 -3.10 -37.49 -20.02
N THR A 468 -3.05 -37.61 -21.35
CA THR A 468 -2.49 -38.77 -22.04
C THR A 468 -1.51 -38.33 -23.11
N LEU A 469 -0.28 -38.86 -23.08
CA LEU A 469 0.64 -38.81 -24.22
C LEU A 469 0.27 -39.93 -25.20
N VAL A 470 -0.01 -39.55 -26.44
CA VAL A 470 -0.40 -40.44 -27.53
C VAL A 470 0.74 -40.48 -28.54
N GLU A 471 1.40 -41.64 -28.68
CA GLU A 471 2.50 -41.88 -29.62
C GLU A 471 2.05 -42.76 -30.80
N THR A 472 0.91 -43.45 -30.67
CA THR A 472 0.36 -44.37 -31.68
C THR A 472 -1.15 -44.17 -31.92
N GLU A 473 -1.65 -44.63 -33.07
CA GLU A 473 -3.10 -44.59 -33.38
C GLU A 473 -3.95 -45.45 -32.43
N ASP A 474 -3.40 -46.56 -31.91
CA ASP A 474 -4.10 -47.40 -30.93
C ASP A 474 -4.26 -46.68 -29.57
N GLU A 475 -3.28 -45.86 -29.20
CA GLU A 475 -3.36 -45.01 -28.00
C GLU A 475 -4.34 -43.86 -28.19
N TRP A 476 -4.54 -43.37 -29.41
CA TRP A 476 -5.48 -42.29 -29.71
C TRP A 476 -6.90 -42.65 -29.29
N LYS A 477 -7.38 -43.84 -29.69
CA LYS A 477 -8.72 -44.31 -29.34
C LYS A 477 -8.92 -44.40 -27.82
N LYS A 478 -7.92 -44.93 -27.13
CA LYS A 478 -7.93 -45.03 -25.66
C LYS A 478 -7.92 -43.65 -24.99
N ALA A 479 -7.19 -42.69 -25.55
CA ALA A 479 -7.12 -41.33 -25.05
C ALA A 479 -8.48 -40.61 -25.22
N MET A 480 -9.17 -40.79 -26.35
CA MET A 480 -10.53 -40.27 -26.57
C MET A 480 -11.51 -40.87 -25.56
N ASP A 481 -11.50 -42.19 -25.36
CA ASP A 481 -12.35 -42.84 -24.37
C ASP A 481 -12.07 -42.37 -22.94
N LEU A 482 -10.82 -42.02 -22.62
CA LEU A 482 -10.44 -41.56 -21.30
C LEU A 482 -10.82 -40.10 -21.06
N VAL A 483 -10.51 -39.20 -21.98
CA VAL A 483 -10.74 -37.75 -21.81
C VAL A 483 -12.22 -37.42 -21.70
N PHE A 484 -13.07 -38.09 -22.49
CA PHE A 484 -14.52 -37.89 -22.46
C PHE A 484 -15.23 -38.55 -21.26
N ARG A 485 -14.50 -39.31 -20.42
CA ARG A 485 -15.00 -39.70 -19.09
C ARG A 485 -14.85 -38.60 -18.05
N TYR A 486 -13.91 -37.67 -18.26
CA TYR A 486 -13.59 -36.60 -17.32
C TYR A 486 -14.14 -35.23 -17.73
N GLY A 487 -14.52 -35.04 -18.99
CA GLY A 487 -15.19 -33.81 -19.42
C GLY A 487 -15.74 -33.86 -20.83
N ASP A 488 -16.54 -32.87 -21.19
CA ASP A 488 -17.24 -32.81 -22.49
C ASP A 488 -16.40 -32.16 -23.60
N THR A 489 -15.15 -31.79 -23.30
CA THR A 489 -14.26 -31.11 -24.26
C THR A 489 -12.83 -31.58 -24.05
N ALA A 490 -12.25 -32.11 -25.13
CA ALA A 490 -10.87 -32.54 -25.19
C ALA A 490 -10.01 -31.48 -25.90
N LEU A 491 -8.93 -31.07 -25.24
CA LEU A 491 -7.86 -30.29 -25.82
C LEU A 491 -6.75 -31.22 -26.28
N VAL A 492 -6.43 -31.17 -27.57
CA VAL A 492 -5.41 -31.99 -28.22
C VAL A 492 -4.27 -31.06 -28.62
N GLU A 493 -3.06 -31.32 -28.16
CA GLU A 493 -1.89 -30.46 -28.40
C GLU A 493 -0.76 -31.26 -29.06
N GLU A 494 -0.01 -30.62 -29.95
CA GLU A 494 1.26 -31.18 -30.41
C GLU A 494 2.22 -31.32 -29.24
N PHE A 495 2.84 -32.50 -29.11
CA PHE A 495 3.78 -32.75 -28.04
C PHE A 495 5.02 -31.86 -28.19
N PHE A 496 5.19 -30.93 -27.25
CA PHE A 496 6.38 -30.10 -27.19
C PHE A 496 7.44 -30.78 -26.33
N LYS A 497 8.51 -31.26 -26.95
CA LYS A 497 9.64 -31.87 -26.25
C LYS A 497 10.53 -30.77 -25.65
N GLY A 498 10.73 -30.80 -24.34
CA GLY A 498 11.61 -29.84 -23.67
C GLY A 498 11.84 -30.18 -22.20
N VAL A 499 12.48 -29.24 -21.50
CA VAL A 499 12.60 -29.22 -20.05
C VAL A 499 11.41 -28.46 -19.48
N GLU A 500 10.75 -29.07 -18.51
CA GLU A 500 9.60 -28.47 -17.86
C GLU A 500 10.04 -27.44 -16.82
N THR A 501 9.38 -26.29 -16.84
CA THR A 501 9.68 -25.18 -15.95
C THR A 501 8.42 -24.55 -15.41
N THR A 502 8.57 -23.86 -14.28
CA THR A 502 7.51 -23.03 -13.75
C THR A 502 8.04 -21.68 -13.28
N VAL A 503 7.22 -20.65 -13.40
CA VAL A 503 7.52 -19.29 -12.96
C VAL A 503 6.40 -18.79 -12.07
N GLY A 504 6.75 -18.46 -10.82
CA GLY A 504 5.84 -17.74 -9.92
C GLY A 504 5.88 -16.24 -10.20
N ILE A 505 4.74 -15.58 -10.10
CA ILE A 505 4.59 -14.13 -10.17
C ILE A 505 3.86 -13.70 -8.90
N ILE A 506 4.42 -12.72 -8.20
CA ILE A 506 3.82 -12.15 -6.99
C ILE A 506 3.70 -10.63 -7.11
N ASP A 507 2.49 -10.06 -7.04
CA ASP A 507 2.23 -8.61 -7.17
C ASP A 507 2.94 -8.00 -8.40
N GLY A 508 2.82 -8.65 -9.56
CA GLY A 508 3.50 -8.30 -10.80
C GLY A 508 5.03 -8.57 -10.84
N LYS A 509 5.64 -8.98 -9.73
CA LYS A 509 7.06 -9.32 -9.65
C LYS A 509 7.29 -10.77 -10.08
N VAL A 510 8.03 -10.96 -11.17
CA VAL A 510 8.43 -12.27 -11.67
C VAL A 510 9.52 -12.88 -10.78
N LEU A 511 9.32 -14.12 -10.34
CA LEU A 511 10.26 -14.88 -9.51
C LEU A 511 11.24 -15.70 -10.38
N PRO A 512 12.35 -16.21 -9.79
CA PRO A 512 13.27 -17.10 -10.49
C PRO A 512 12.56 -18.33 -11.08
N VAL A 513 13.00 -18.75 -12.27
CA VAL A 513 12.52 -19.97 -12.92
C VAL A 513 12.83 -21.18 -12.04
N ILE A 514 11.90 -22.13 -11.96
CA ILE A 514 12.14 -23.44 -11.38
C ILE A 514 12.16 -24.46 -12.52
N GLU A 515 13.24 -25.24 -12.59
CA GLU A 515 13.33 -26.41 -13.46
C GLU A 515 12.75 -27.62 -12.72
N ILE A 516 11.84 -28.35 -13.37
CA ILE A 516 11.18 -29.54 -12.85
C ILE A 516 11.76 -30.75 -13.58
N ARG A 517 12.32 -31.72 -12.83
CA ARG A 517 12.84 -32.98 -13.37
C ARG A 517 12.11 -34.15 -12.75
N TYR A 518 11.61 -35.02 -13.61
CA TYR A 518 10.92 -36.25 -13.24
C TYR A 518 11.43 -37.41 -14.12
N ALA A 519 11.27 -38.64 -13.64
CA ALA A 519 11.78 -39.82 -14.34
C ALA A 519 10.87 -40.29 -15.51
N GLY A 520 9.60 -39.88 -15.49
CA GLY A 520 8.59 -40.22 -16.51
C GLY A 520 8.70 -39.44 -17.82
N LYS A 521 7.86 -39.80 -18.81
CA LYS A 521 7.78 -39.09 -20.11
C LYS A 521 6.98 -37.78 -20.04
N ILE A 522 6.09 -37.66 -19.07
CA ILE A 522 5.25 -36.48 -18.81
C ILE A 522 5.15 -36.24 -17.31
N TYR A 523 4.82 -35.01 -16.92
CA TYR A 523 4.60 -34.63 -15.52
C TYR A 523 3.16 -34.92 -15.07
N ASP A 524 2.84 -36.21 -14.96
CA ASP A 524 1.52 -36.72 -14.59
C ASP A 524 1.31 -36.85 -13.06
N TYR A 525 0.20 -37.47 -12.65
CA TYR A 525 -0.11 -37.72 -11.23
C TYR A 525 0.99 -38.49 -10.51
N ASP A 526 1.65 -39.43 -11.19
CA ASP A 526 2.73 -40.19 -10.56
C ASP A 526 3.92 -39.30 -10.23
N ALA A 527 4.33 -38.47 -11.20
CA ALA A 527 5.42 -37.52 -10.98
C ALA A 527 5.09 -36.44 -9.92
N LYS A 528 3.80 -36.13 -9.70
CA LYS A 528 3.36 -35.09 -8.74
C LYS A 528 3.14 -35.60 -7.32
N TYR A 529 2.65 -36.84 -7.14
CA TYR A 529 2.16 -37.30 -5.84
C TYR A 529 2.62 -38.69 -5.41
N THR A 530 2.71 -39.68 -6.32
CA THR A 530 3.00 -41.07 -5.91
C THR A 530 4.46 -41.47 -6.06
N HIS A 531 5.23 -40.78 -6.90
CA HIS A 531 6.67 -40.97 -7.12
C HIS A 531 7.07 -42.44 -7.39
N ALA A 532 6.19 -43.24 -8.00
CA ALA A 532 6.44 -44.66 -8.23
C ALA A 532 7.58 -44.89 -9.23
N LEU A 533 7.80 -43.95 -10.16
CA LEU A 533 8.90 -43.97 -11.12
C LEU A 533 10.17 -43.25 -10.63
N GLY A 534 10.14 -42.63 -9.44
CA GLY A 534 11.25 -41.89 -8.83
C GLY A 534 10.85 -40.49 -8.34
N ASP A 535 11.71 -39.91 -7.50
CA ASP A 535 11.47 -38.58 -6.92
C ASP A 535 11.56 -37.47 -7.96
N THR A 536 10.66 -36.49 -7.88
CA THR A 536 10.71 -35.27 -8.71
C THR A 536 11.63 -34.23 -8.06
N GLU A 537 12.62 -33.75 -8.82
CA GLU A 537 13.51 -32.68 -8.38
C GLU A 537 13.01 -31.32 -8.87
N TYR A 538 12.95 -30.36 -7.94
CA TYR A 538 12.65 -28.96 -8.25
C TYR A 538 13.90 -28.10 -8.04
N LEU A 539 14.50 -27.60 -9.11
CA LEU A 539 15.76 -26.87 -9.10
C LEU A 539 15.51 -25.38 -9.25
N CYS A 540 15.89 -24.60 -8.23
CA CYS A 540 15.74 -23.15 -8.20
C CYS A 540 17.00 -22.53 -7.56
N PRO A 541 17.86 -21.84 -8.32
CA PRO A 541 17.78 -21.59 -9.77
C PRO A 541 17.90 -22.88 -10.61
N PRO A 542 17.50 -22.86 -11.89
CA PRO A 542 17.60 -24.01 -12.77
C PRO A 542 19.08 -24.32 -13.08
N ARG A 543 19.40 -25.57 -13.39
CA ARG A 543 20.77 -26.04 -13.65
C ARG A 543 21.09 -26.19 -15.13
N THR A 544 20.11 -26.52 -15.97
CA THR A 544 20.34 -26.81 -17.41
C THR A 544 19.93 -25.68 -18.33
N ILE A 545 19.21 -24.68 -17.81
CA ILE A 545 18.55 -23.67 -18.63
C ILE A 545 19.44 -22.42 -18.70
N PRO A 546 19.91 -22.00 -19.89
CA PRO A 546 20.71 -20.79 -20.04
C PRO A 546 19.95 -19.52 -19.59
N GLU A 547 20.67 -18.52 -19.09
CA GLU A 547 20.07 -17.28 -18.55
C GLU A 547 19.15 -16.56 -19.56
N GLU A 548 19.55 -16.51 -20.83
CA GLU A 548 18.74 -15.88 -21.89
C GLU A 548 17.41 -16.63 -22.13
N LEU A 549 17.43 -17.97 -22.03
CA LEU A 549 16.22 -18.78 -22.13
C LEU A 549 15.33 -18.58 -20.88
N GLN A 550 15.93 -18.46 -19.69
CA GLN A 550 15.20 -18.12 -18.47
C GLN A 550 14.47 -16.77 -18.59
N LYS A 551 15.14 -15.73 -19.11
CA LYS A 551 14.53 -14.41 -19.36
C LYS A 551 13.35 -14.51 -20.33
N LYS A 552 13.50 -15.32 -21.39
CA LYS A 552 12.42 -15.57 -22.37
C LYS A 552 11.20 -16.25 -21.73
N ILE A 553 11.43 -17.26 -20.90
CA ILE A 553 10.38 -17.95 -20.12
C ILE A 553 9.67 -16.96 -19.19
N GLN A 554 10.42 -16.19 -18.42
CA GLN A 554 9.89 -15.18 -17.49
C GLN A 554 9.08 -14.10 -18.20
N ALA A 555 9.54 -13.62 -19.36
CA ALA A 555 8.82 -12.62 -20.15
C ALA A 555 7.48 -13.17 -20.69
N ALA A 556 7.45 -14.42 -21.14
CA ALA A 556 6.20 -15.06 -21.58
C ALA A 556 5.22 -15.26 -20.42
N ALA A 557 5.71 -15.69 -19.25
CA ALA A 557 4.90 -15.84 -18.04
C ALA A 557 4.31 -14.51 -17.56
N LEU A 558 5.12 -13.43 -17.54
CA LEU A 558 4.64 -12.10 -17.18
C LEU A 558 3.58 -11.59 -18.15
N LYS A 559 3.81 -11.78 -19.45
CA LYS A 559 2.82 -11.39 -20.46
C LYS A 559 1.52 -12.17 -20.29
N PHE A 560 1.57 -13.46 -19.97
CA PHE A 560 0.38 -14.26 -19.67
C PHE A 560 -0.36 -13.74 -18.42
N TYR A 561 0.37 -13.40 -17.36
CA TYR A 561 -0.20 -12.78 -16.16
C TYR A 561 -0.95 -11.48 -16.48
N GLU A 562 -0.34 -10.59 -17.26
CA GLU A 562 -0.94 -9.30 -17.63
C GLU A 562 -2.21 -9.47 -18.47
N VAL A 563 -2.19 -10.33 -19.50
CA VAL A 563 -3.32 -10.45 -20.44
C VAL A 563 -4.47 -11.30 -19.89
N SER A 564 -4.20 -12.19 -18.93
CA SER A 564 -5.23 -12.98 -18.25
C SER A 564 -6.00 -12.19 -17.19
N GLY A 565 -5.52 -10.99 -16.84
CA GLY A 565 -6.07 -10.22 -15.72
C GLY A 565 -5.78 -10.86 -14.37
N ALA A 566 -4.72 -11.68 -14.28
CA ALA A 566 -4.30 -12.27 -13.03
C ALA A 566 -3.76 -11.19 -12.07
N GLU A 567 -3.99 -11.41 -10.79
CA GLU A 567 -3.64 -10.47 -9.72
C GLU A 567 -3.02 -11.20 -8.52
N GLU A 568 -2.13 -10.48 -7.82
CA GLU A 568 -1.30 -10.86 -6.67
C GLU A 568 -0.46 -12.13 -6.78
N ILE A 569 -1.00 -13.25 -7.23
CA ILE A 569 -0.28 -14.52 -7.34
C ILE A 569 -0.72 -15.28 -8.58
N LEU A 570 0.26 -15.73 -9.36
CA LEU A 570 0.07 -16.68 -10.45
C LEU A 570 1.29 -17.57 -10.55
N ARG A 571 1.09 -18.84 -10.88
CA ARG A 571 2.16 -19.71 -11.34
C ARG A 571 1.92 -20.04 -12.80
N VAL A 572 2.93 -19.92 -13.66
CA VAL A 572 2.83 -20.23 -15.09
C VAL A 572 3.79 -21.37 -15.40
N ASP A 573 3.26 -22.45 -15.96
CA ASP A 573 4.01 -23.64 -16.32
C ASP A 573 4.39 -23.55 -17.81
N VAL A 574 5.69 -23.74 -18.11
CA VAL A 574 6.29 -23.49 -19.42
C VAL A 574 7.26 -24.61 -19.78
N MET A 575 7.14 -25.15 -20.98
CA MET A 575 8.10 -26.09 -21.55
C MET A 575 9.16 -25.34 -22.36
N ALA A 576 10.43 -25.69 -22.20
CA ALA A 576 11.55 -25.01 -22.86
C ALA A 576 12.47 -26.01 -23.59
N SER A 577 12.70 -25.78 -24.88
CA SER A 577 13.62 -26.59 -25.69
C SER A 577 15.05 -26.10 -25.51
N LEU A 578 15.95 -27.00 -25.08
CA LEU A 578 17.37 -26.72 -24.97
C LEU A 578 18.11 -26.75 -26.33
N GLU A 579 17.48 -27.31 -27.38
CA GLU A 579 18.10 -27.47 -28.70
C GLU A 579 18.05 -26.17 -29.52
N ASP A 580 16.89 -25.51 -29.55
CA ASP A 580 16.62 -24.32 -30.37
C ASP A 580 16.18 -23.09 -29.56
N GLY A 581 16.03 -23.21 -28.24
CA GLY A 581 15.59 -22.13 -27.36
C GLY A 581 14.13 -21.72 -27.54
N SER A 582 13.32 -22.55 -28.22
CA SER A 582 11.86 -22.35 -28.29
C SER A 582 11.21 -22.62 -26.93
N ILE A 583 10.07 -21.96 -26.68
CA ILE A 583 9.30 -22.14 -25.45
C ILE A 583 7.83 -22.34 -25.78
N CYS A 584 7.11 -23.02 -24.89
CA CYS A 584 5.68 -23.27 -24.99
C CYS A 584 5.05 -23.08 -23.61
N VAL A 585 4.21 -22.05 -23.46
CA VAL A 585 3.40 -21.85 -22.26
C VAL A 585 2.28 -22.90 -22.26
N LEU A 586 2.20 -23.65 -21.16
CA LEU A 586 1.27 -24.77 -21.00
C LEU A 586 -0.04 -24.27 -20.40
N GLU A 587 0.04 -23.67 -19.22
CA GLU A 587 -1.10 -23.17 -18.45
C GLU A 587 -0.67 -22.23 -17.32
N GLY A 588 -1.65 -21.52 -16.76
CA GLY A 588 -1.51 -20.79 -15.50
C GLY A 588 -2.24 -21.49 -14.36
N ASN A 589 -1.82 -21.20 -13.14
CA ASN A 589 -2.48 -21.62 -11.91
C ASN A 589 -2.66 -20.39 -11.01
N SER A 590 -3.92 -19.98 -10.82
CA SER A 590 -4.34 -18.79 -10.07
C SER A 590 -4.34 -18.98 -8.55
N ILE A 591 -4.32 -20.23 -8.07
CA ILE A 591 -4.22 -20.57 -6.65
C ILE A 591 -3.14 -21.64 -6.46
N PRO A 592 -1.86 -21.30 -6.70
CA PRO A 592 -0.82 -22.28 -6.57
C PRO A 592 -0.68 -22.72 -5.11
N GLY A 593 -0.25 -23.96 -4.90
CA GLY A 593 0.05 -24.45 -3.56
C GLY A 593 0.98 -23.50 -2.79
N CYS A 594 0.62 -23.22 -1.54
CA CYS A 594 1.31 -22.29 -0.66
C CYS A 594 1.77 -22.99 0.63
N THR A 595 2.53 -24.08 0.50
CA THR A 595 3.32 -24.63 1.60
C THR A 595 4.77 -24.14 1.53
N ALA A 596 5.53 -24.27 2.61
CA ALA A 596 6.96 -23.94 2.60
C ALA A 596 7.75 -24.74 1.53
N ASN A 597 7.27 -25.90 1.09
CA ASN A 597 7.92 -26.70 0.06
C ASN A 597 7.34 -26.49 -1.34
N SER A 598 6.24 -25.74 -1.47
CA SER A 598 5.62 -25.44 -2.76
C SER A 598 6.49 -24.52 -3.62
N LEU A 599 6.22 -24.52 -4.93
CA LEU A 599 7.08 -23.92 -5.95
C LEU A 599 7.17 -22.39 -5.82
N VAL A 600 6.06 -21.69 -5.57
CA VAL A 600 6.08 -20.22 -5.43
C VAL A 600 6.91 -19.79 -4.19
N PRO A 601 6.71 -20.34 -2.98
CA PRO A 601 7.59 -20.05 -1.84
C PRO A 601 9.05 -20.46 -2.06
N LYS A 602 9.33 -21.53 -2.80
CA LYS A 602 10.69 -21.94 -3.17
C LYS A 602 11.38 -20.89 -4.04
N ALA A 603 10.69 -20.40 -5.07
CA ALA A 603 11.19 -19.32 -5.92
C ALA A 603 11.37 -18.01 -5.13
N GLY A 604 10.44 -17.71 -4.22
CA GLY A 604 10.54 -16.59 -3.29
C GLY A 604 11.82 -16.62 -2.46
N ARG A 605 12.14 -17.76 -1.85
CA ARG A 605 13.39 -17.94 -1.08
C ARG A 605 14.64 -17.74 -1.93
N ALA A 606 14.65 -18.28 -3.15
CA ALA A 606 15.77 -18.07 -4.08
C ALA A 606 15.94 -16.58 -4.46
N ALA A 607 14.85 -15.81 -4.43
CA ALA A 607 14.86 -14.35 -4.60
C ALA A 607 15.13 -13.56 -3.31
N GLY A 608 15.47 -14.23 -2.19
CA GLY A 608 15.72 -13.60 -0.90
C GLY A 608 14.47 -13.18 -0.13
N ILE A 609 13.30 -13.70 -0.48
CA ILE A 609 12.01 -13.41 0.17
C ILE A 609 11.63 -14.60 1.06
N SER A 610 11.52 -14.39 2.37
CA SER A 610 11.06 -15.44 3.28
C SER A 610 9.56 -15.75 3.07
N PHE A 611 9.10 -16.91 3.54
CA PHE A 611 7.69 -17.29 3.39
C PHE A 611 6.71 -16.36 4.14
N PRO A 612 6.98 -15.94 5.39
CA PRO A 612 6.18 -14.90 6.06
C PRO A 612 6.17 -13.55 5.33
N GLU A 613 7.31 -13.12 4.77
CA GLU A 613 7.39 -11.89 3.99
C GLU A 613 6.56 -11.98 2.71
N LEU A 614 6.65 -13.11 1.99
CA LEU A 614 5.84 -13.37 0.80
C LEU A 614 4.34 -13.32 1.13
N CYS A 615 3.92 -13.98 2.22
CA CYS A 615 2.53 -13.95 2.67
C CYS A 615 2.07 -12.54 3.03
N SER A 616 2.92 -11.78 3.73
CA SER A 616 2.64 -10.38 4.06
C SER A 616 2.52 -9.52 2.79
N MET A 617 3.39 -9.70 1.79
CA MET A 617 3.33 -8.95 0.53
C MET A 617 2.00 -9.16 -0.19
N LEU A 618 1.53 -10.40 -0.29
CA LEU A 618 0.28 -10.74 -0.98
C LEU A 618 -0.95 -10.15 -0.27
N VAL A 619 -1.01 -10.29 1.06
CA VAL A 619 -2.10 -9.69 1.87
C VAL A 619 -2.12 -8.18 1.74
N LYS A 620 -0.95 -7.53 1.75
CA LYS A 620 -0.84 -6.08 1.58
C LYS A 620 -1.27 -5.63 0.18
N ALA A 621 -0.92 -6.40 -0.85
CA ALA A 621 -1.35 -6.12 -2.22
C ALA A 621 -2.87 -6.22 -2.37
N ALA A 622 -3.46 -7.31 -1.89
CA ALA A 622 -4.91 -7.51 -1.85
C ALA A 622 -5.66 -6.38 -1.12
N TYR A 623 -5.14 -5.95 0.03
CA TYR A 623 -5.75 -4.87 0.81
C TYR A 623 -5.74 -3.52 0.07
N ARG A 624 -4.67 -3.23 -0.69
CA ARG A 624 -4.59 -2.03 -1.54
C ARG A 624 -5.64 -2.08 -2.65
N ARG A 625 -5.78 -3.22 -3.33
CA ARG A 625 -6.76 -3.40 -4.42
C ARG A 625 -8.19 -3.12 -3.95
N GLY A 626 -8.62 -3.72 -2.84
CA GLY A 626 -9.99 -3.51 -2.33
C GLY A 626 -10.24 -2.16 -1.64
N SER A 627 -9.21 -1.31 -1.53
CA SER A 627 -9.35 0.07 -1.01
C SER A 627 -9.60 1.12 -2.10
N HIS A 628 -9.55 0.71 -3.37
CA HIS A 628 -9.90 1.50 -4.55
C HIS A 628 -11.31 1.18 -5.02
#